data_AF-A0A1X0R5B2-F1
#
_entry.id   AF-A0A1X0R5B2-F1
#
_cell.length_a   1.000
_cell.length_b   1.000
_cell.length_c   1.000
_cell.angle_alpha   90.00
_cell.angle_beta   90.00
_cell.angle_gamma   90.00
#
_symmetry.space_group_name_H-M   'P 1'
#
loop_
_entity.id
_entity.type
_entity.pdbx_description
1 polymer ?
#
loop_
_entity_poly.entity_id
_entity_poly.type
_entity_poly.pdbx_seq_one_letter_code
_entity_poly.pdbx_strand_id
1 'polypeptide(L)'
;MGLDFKIKLANTFATIFLISSQGFSFSGWFLGHSYDFGPRDFVILLAGILHFLLIGFTIYQFLPSSPKDVYEAISYWYLLTAVLNGIVSFLWYAHLNFFAFVGLLWQLATLVFIYHRFNDYPPRNSTDHIFINSPFSIYTAYSFFIVLWQVFQFSDHTKHSQLAHTFIIIVIGFVALHLVDYSHRKDWVYSLTTAWILLGAAVFLSDAPHTASLIVVGILLSAVARTLIPNWLERINRRFSRWANRIGERTPLLS
;
A
#
# COMPACT_ATOMS: atom_id res chain seq x y z
N MET A 1 31.03 3.28 12.89
CA MET A 1 29.73 2.70 12.50
C MET A 1 29.41 3.18 11.08
N GLY A 2 29.34 2.29 10.09
CA GLY A 2 29.09 2.66 8.69
C GLY A 2 27.70 3.28 8.49
N LEU A 3 27.57 4.18 7.50
CA LEU A 3 26.32 4.88 7.18
C LEU A 3 25.16 3.89 6.94
N ASP A 4 25.42 2.78 6.25
CA ASP A 4 24.48 1.67 6.04
C ASP A 4 23.84 1.17 7.33
N PHE A 5 24.64 1.00 8.39
CA PHE A 5 24.15 0.47 9.66
C PHE A 5 23.23 1.47 10.36
N LYS A 6 23.56 2.77 10.31
CA LYS A 6 22.74 3.83 10.90
C LYS A 6 21.37 3.92 10.22
N ILE A 7 21.32 3.81 8.89
CA ILE A 7 20.06 3.84 8.11
C ILE A 7 19.21 2.61 8.44
N LYS A 8 19.81 1.40 8.48
CA LYS A 8 19.07 0.19 8.84
C LYS A 8 18.46 0.28 10.24
N LEU A 9 19.23 0.79 11.19
CA LEU A 9 18.77 1.03 12.56
C LEU A 9 17.64 2.07 12.61
N ALA A 10 17.77 3.18 11.87
CA ALA A 10 16.73 4.19 11.75
C ALA A 10 15.43 3.62 11.18
N ASN A 11 15.51 2.78 10.14
CA ASN A 11 14.35 2.09 9.57
C ASN A 11 13.73 1.09 10.55
N THR A 12 14.54 0.40 11.36
CA THR A 12 14.04 -0.47 12.41
C THR A 12 13.27 0.31 13.47
N PHE A 13 13.81 1.44 13.93
CA PHE A 13 13.10 2.33 14.84
C PHE A 13 11.82 2.88 14.23
N ALA A 14 11.85 3.28 12.95
CA ALA A 14 10.68 3.75 12.23
C ALA A 14 9.56 2.70 12.23
N THR A 15 9.86 1.44 11.89
CA THR A 15 8.88 0.35 11.90
C THR A 15 8.32 0.08 13.29
N ILE A 16 9.18 -0.01 14.31
CA ILE A 16 8.72 -0.22 15.70
C ILE A 16 7.83 0.93 16.15
N PHE A 17 8.21 2.16 15.85
CA PHE A 17 7.44 3.36 16.21
C PHE A 17 6.09 3.40 15.50
N LEU A 18 6.04 3.08 14.21
CA LEU A 18 4.81 3.01 13.43
C LEU A 18 3.84 1.97 14.00
N ILE A 19 4.32 0.75 14.25
CA ILE A 19 3.50 -0.32 14.84
C ILE A 19 3.02 0.09 16.23
N SER A 20 3.87 0.71 17.05
CA SER A 20 3.53 1.09 18.42
C SER A 20 2.50 2.22 18.46
N SER A 21 2.69 3.26 17.64
CA SER A 21 1.76 4.40 17.56
C SER A 21 0.38 4.00 17.05
N GLN A 22 0.30 3.05 16.12
CA GLN A 22 -0.96 2.51 15.63
C GLN A 22 -1.52 1.37 16.50
N GLY A 23 -0.67 0.70 17.28
CA GLY A 23 -1.07 -0.31 18.27
C GLY A 23 -1.98 0.24 19.37
N PHE A 24 -1.87 1.54 19.69
CA PHE A 24 -2.85 2.23 20.55
C PHE A 24 -4.25 2.30 19.92
N SER A 25 -4.35 2.36 18.58
CA SER A 25 -5.63 2.34 17.84
C SER A 25 -6.22 0.92 17.70
N PHE A 26 -5.38 -0.12 17.68
CA PHE A 26 -5.83 -1.53 17.51
C PHE A 26 -6.03 -2.29 18.83
N SER A 27 -5.31 -1.95 19.91
CA SER A 27 -5.36 -2.71 21.18
C SER A 27 -6.71 -2.65 21.88
N GLY A 28 -7.38 -1.49 21.90
CA GLY A 28 -8.76 -1.39 22.42
C GLY A 28 -9.79 -2.14 21.58
N TRP A 29 -9.47 -2.44 20.31
CA TRP A 29 -10.33 -3.18 19.39
C TRP A 29 -10.16 -4.70 19.55
N PHE A 30 -8.93 -5.22 19.54
CA PHE A 30 -8.63 -6.64 19.74
C PHE A 30 -9.00 -7.16 21.15
N LEU A 31 -8.85 -6.32 22.18
CA LEU A 31 -9.14 -6.71 23.57
C LEU A 31 -10.61 -6.50 23.96
N GLY A 32 -11.39 -5.77 23.15
CA GLY A 32 -12.76 -5.36 23.47
C GLY A 32 -13.85 -5.93 22.56
N HIS A 33 -13.52 -6.72 21.52
CA HIS A 33 -14.53 -7.28 20.61
C HIS A 33 -15.09 -8.62 21.09
N SER A 34 -16.42 -8.67 21.19
CA SER A 34 -17.23 -9.88 21.00
C SER A 34 -17.03 -10.39 19.56
N TYR A 35 -17.08 -11.71 19.36
CA TYR A 35 -16.68 -12.49 18.17
C TYR A 35 -17.32 -12.16 16.80
N ASP A 36 -17.96 -11.00 16.61
CA ASP A 36 -18.58 -10.62 15.35
C ASP A 36 -17.62 -9.82 14.46
N PHE A 37 -17.34 -10.36 13.27
CA PHE A 37 -16.54 -9.69 12.24
C PHE A 37 -17.37 -8.59 11.58
N GLY A 38 -17.07 -7.33 11.91
CA GLY A 38 -17.76 -6.15 11.43
C GLY A 38 -17.08 -5.46 10.24
N PRO A 39 -17.78 -4.51 9.58
CA PRO A 39 -17.23 -3.69 8.49
C PRO A 39 -15.93 -2.95 8.84
N ARG A 40 -15.79 -2.57 10.11
CA ARG A 40 -14.61 -1.86 10.63
C ARG A 40 -13.35 -2.73 10.58
N ASP A 41 -13.52 -4.03 10.69
CA ASP A 41 -12.46 -5.02 10.82
C ASP A 41 -11.78 -5.26 9.48
N PHE A 42 -12.52 -5.06 8.39
CA PHE A 42 -12.00 -5.15 7.02
C PHE A 42 -10.94 -4.09 6.70
N VAL A 43 -11.08 -2.88 7.26
CA VAL A 43 -10.10 -1.80 7.12
C VAL A 43 -8.86 -2.07 7.99
N ILE A 44 -9.07 -2.68 9.17
CA ILE A 44 -8.01 -3.03 10.11
C ILE A 44 -7.09 -4.12 9.52
N LEU A 45 -7.64 -5.09 8.79
CA LEU A 45 -6.84 -6.11 8.10
C LEU A 45 -5.82 -5.50 7.13
N LEU A 46 -6.19 -4.45 6.40
CA LEU A 46 -5.27 -3.78 5.48
C LEU A 46 -4.08 -3.17 6.23
N ALA A 47 -4.34 -2.52 7.37
CA ALA A 47 -3.28 -2.01 8.22
C ALA A 47 -2.39 -3.15 8.75
N GLY A 48 -2.97 -4.28 9.18
CA GLY A 48 -2.22 -5.46 9.60
C GLY A 48 -1.29 -5.99 8.51
N ILE A 49 -1.77 -6.08 7.27
CA ILE A 49 -0.98 -6.46 6.09
C ILE A 49 0.18 -5.48 5.89
N LEU A 50 -0.08 -4.17 5.94
CA LEU A 50 0.95 -3.15 5.81
C LEU A 50 2.04 -3.32 6.89
N HIS A 51 1.66 -3.48 8.15
CA HIS A 51 2.62 -3.69 9.24
C HIS A 51 3.44 -4.97 9.04
N PHE A 52 2.81 -6.07 8.62
CA PHE A 52 3.52 -7.31 8.31
C PHE A 52 4.55 -7.13 7.19
N LEU A 53 4.20 -6.42 6.11
CA LEU A 53 5.14 -6.13 5.03
C LEU A 53 6.26 -5.17 5.48
N LEU A 54 5.98 -4.18 6.33
CA LEU A 54 6.99 -3.27 6.89
C LEU A 54 7.94 -4.00 7.85
N ILE A 55 7.46 -4.96 8.65
CA ILE A 55 8.33 -5.86 9.42
C ILE A 55 9.19 -6.68 8.47
N GLY A 56 8.59 -7.25 7.43
CA GLY A 56 9.31 -7.98 6.37
C GLY A 56 10.39 -7.14 5.71
N PHE A 57 10.10 -5.88 5.36
CA PHE A 57 11.07 -4.90 4.85
C PHE A 57 12.24 -4.71 5.82
N THR A 58 11.92 -4.55 7.11
CA THR A 58 12.89 -4.32 8.19
C THR A 58 13.78 -5.52 8.45
N ILE A 59 13.28 -6.74 8.26
CA ILE A 59 14.09 -7.96 8.31
C ILE A 59 14.92 -8.09 7.04
N TYR A 60 14.31 -7.84 5.88
CA TYR A 60 14.94 -7.97 4.56
C TYR A 60 16.18 -7.09 4.40
N GLN A 61 16.19 -5.87 4.99
CA GLN A 61 17.37 -5.00 4.98
C GLN A 61 18.61 -5.59 5.69
N PHE A 62 18.44 -6.57 6.59
CA PHE A 62 19.57 -7.23 7.28
C PHE A 62 20.07 -8.47 6.54
N LEU A 63 19.35 -8.96 5.52
CA LEU A 63 19.79 -10.10 4.74
C LEU A 63 20.94 -9.72 3.78
N PRO A 64 21.85 -10.66 3.45
CA PRO A 64 22.95 -10.40 2.52
C PRO A 64 22.48 -10.16 1.07
N SER A 65 21.28 -10.61 0.70
CA SER A 65 20.66 -10.41 -0.61
C SER A 65 20.07 -9.00 -0.81
N SER A 66 20.14 -8.16 0.22
CA SER A 66 19.50 -6.86 0.30
C SER A 66 20.20 -5.80 -0.57
N PRO A 67 19.47 -5.12 -1.50
CA PRO A 67 20.06 -4.12 -2.38
C PRO A 67 20.35 -2.80 -1.64
N LYS A 68 21.61 -2.60 -1.22
CA LYS A 68 22.06 -1.44 -0.40
C LYS A 68 21.59 -0.09 -0.94
N ASP A 69 21.70 0.09 -2.25
CA ASP A 69 21.38 1.33 -2.97
C ASP A 69 19.93 1.81 -2.71
N VAL A 70 19.00 0.87 -2.51
CA VAL A 70 17.58 1.18 -2.30
C VAL A 70 17.32 1.75 -0.91
N TYR A 71 17.99 1.21 0.12
CA TYR A 71 17.83 1.70 1.49
C TYR A 71 18.53 3.03 1.70
N GLU A 72 19.66 3.25 1.02
CA GLU A 72 20.32 4.55 1.04
C GLU A 72 19.49 5.62 0.33
N ALA A 73 18.72 5.25 -0.70
CA ALA A 73 17.78 6.14 -1.36
C ALA A 73 16.55 6.48 -0.50
N ILE A 74 16.00 5.52 0.24
CA ILE A 74 14.93 5.76 1.22
C ILE A 74 15.47 6.55 2.43
N SER A 75 16.69 6.25 2.87
CA SER A 75 17.41 6.92 3.95
C SER A 75 16.51 7.16 5.19
N TYR A 76 16.61 8.34 5.79
CA TYR A 76 15.79 8.81 6.91
C TYR A 76 14.36 9.22 6.53
N TRP A 77 13.97 9.17 5.24
CA TRP A 77 12.61 9.55 4.83
C TRP A 77 11.56 8.62 5.42
N TYR A 78 11.87 7.32 5.55
CA TYR A 78 10.97 6.39 6.21
C TYR A 78 10.81 6.69 7.70
N LEU A 79 11.90 7.05 8.39
CA LEU A 79 11.85 7.52 9.77
C LEU A 79 11.01 8.79 9.91
N LEU A 80 11.17 9.75 8.99
CA LEU A 80 10.34 10.96 8.96
C LEU A 80 8.86 10.62 8.82
N THR A 81 8.50 9.71 7.89
CA THR A 81 7.12 9.23 7.73
C THR A 81 6.58 8.62 9.04
N ALA A 82 7.37 7.79 9.72
CA ALA A 82 6.95 7.19 10.99
C ALA A 82 6.73 8.24 12.08
N VAL A 83 7.63 9.22 12.20
CA VAL A 83 7.49 10.34 13.16
C VAL A 83 6.24 11.17 12.87
N LEU A 84 6.02 11.53 11.60
CA LEU A 84 4.81 12.25 11.19
C LEU A 84 3.55 11.48 11.51
N ASN A 85 3.55 10.16 11.28
CA ASN A 85 2.42 9.30 11.60
C ASN A 85 2.10 9.35 13.10
N GLY A 86 3.11 9.22 13.97
CA GLY A 86 2.92 9.35 15.41
C GLY A 86 2.42 10.73 15.84
N ILE A 87 2.91 11.82 15.22
CA ILE A 87 2.43 13.18 15.45
C ILE A 87 0.95 13.31 15.05
N VAL A 88 0.56 12.80 13.88
CA VAL A 88 -0.83 12.83 13.41
C VAL A 88 -1.74 12.06 14.36
N SER A 89 -1.35 10.85 14.77
CA SER A 89 -2.10 10.06 15.75
C SER A 89 -2.28 10.78 17.07
N PHE A 90 -1.22 11.44 17.56
CA PHE A 90 -1.30 12.26 18.77
C PHE A 90 -2.22 13.48 18.61
N LEU A 91 -2.16 14.18 17.48
CA LEU A 91 -3.03 15.32 17.20
C LEU A 91 -4.49 14.92 17.08
N TRP A 92 -4.80 13.77 16.49
CA TRP A 92 -6.15 13.20 16.49
C TRP A 92 -6.62 12.84 17.89
N TYR A 93 -5.76 12.25 18.72
CA TYR A 93 -6.08 11.98 20.13
C TYR A 93 -6.38 13.28 20.90
N ALA A 94 -5.64 14.36 20.60
CA ALA A 94 -5.88 15.69 21.19
C ALA A 94 -7.04 16.47 20.54
N HIS A 95 -7.82 15.86 19.63
CA HIS A 95 -8.91 16.48 18.88
C HIS A 95 -8.51 17.70 18.02
N LEU A 96 -7.22 17.84 17.69
CA LEU A 96 -6.66 18.92 16.87
C LEU A 96 -6.71 18.57 15.37
N ASN A 97 -7.92 18.39 14.83
CA ASN A 97 -8.16 17.85 13.49
C ASN A 97 -7.51 18.64 12.34
N PHE A 98 -7.45 19.96 12.43
CA PHE A 98 -6.81 20.80 11.41
C PHE A 98 -5.30 20.56 11.36
N PHE A 99 -4.63 20.54 12.52
CA PHE A 99 -3.20 20.25 12.59
C PHE A 99 -2.89 18.81 12.19
N ALA A 100 -3.74 17.85 12.56
CA ALA A 100 -3.61 16.46 12.12
C ALA A 100 -3.68 16.35 10.59
N PHE A 101 -4.57 17.10 9.94
CA PHE A 101 -4.66 17.16 8.47
C PHE A 101 -3.39 17.75 7.83
N VAL A 102 -2.83 18.83 8.38
CA VAL A 102 -1.54 19.36 7.90
C VAL A 102 -0.43 18.30 8.03
N GLY A 103 -0.41 17.57 9.15
CA GLY A 103 0.51 16.44 9.35
C GLY A 103 0.31 15.33 8.31
N LEU A 104 -0.92 14.98 7.98
CA LEU A 104 -1.25 13.99 6.95
C LEU A 104 -0.78 14.43 5.56
N LEU A 105 -0.92 15.71 5.20
CA LEU A 105 -0.40 16.24 3.95
C LEU A 105 1.12 16.09 3.87
N TRP A 106 1.83 16.39 4.96
CA TRP A 106 3.28 16.24 5.02
C TRP A 106 3.70 14.76 4.97
N GLN A 107 2.96 13.87 5.63
CA GLN A 107 3.16 12.42 5.56
C GLN A 107 2.95 11.92 4.12
N LEU A 108 1.87 12.35 3.45
CA LEU A 108 1.60 11.98 2.07
C LEU A 108 2.68 12.52 1.12
N ALA A 109 3.12 13.77 1.28
CA ALA A 109 4.20 14.33 0.47
C ALA A 109 5.50 13.51 0.61
N THR A 110 5.84 13.12 1.84
CA THR A 110 7.01 12.27 2.12
C THR A 110 6.86 10.90 1.48
N LEU A 111 5.69 10.28 1.57
CA LEU A 111 5.40 8.99 0.93
C LEU A 111 5.43 9.07 -0.59
N VAL A 112 4.90 10.14 -1.19
CA VAL A 112 4.95 10.37 -2.63
C VAL A 112 6.40 10.59 -3.09
N PHE A 113 7.23 11.23 -2.29
CA PHE A 113 8.66 11.37 -2.58
C PHE A 113 9.38 10.02 -2.57
N ILE A 114 9.18 9.20 -1.52
CA ILE A 114 9.69 7.82 -1.46
C ILE A 114 9.15 7.01 -2.65
N TYR A 115 7.85 7.13 -2.91
CA TYR A 115 7.18 6.45 -4.00
C TYR A 115 7.82 6.79 -5.33
N HIS A 116 8.13 8.06 -5.65
CA HIS A 116 8.80 8.40 -6.90
C HIS A 116 10.25 7.93 -6.95
N ARG A 117 10.96 7.97 -5.81
CA ARG A 117 12.36 7.54 -5.74
C ARG A 117 12.57 6.10 -6.19
N PHE A 118 11.62 5.21 -5.93
CA PHE A 118 11.66 3.83 -6.43
C PHE A 118 11.65 3.70 -7.98
N ASN A 119 11.48 4.78 -8.75
CA ASN A 119 11.48 4.72 -10.22
C ASN A 119 12.92 4.61 -10.69
N ASP A 120 13.81 5.28 -9.96
CA ASP A 120 15.24 5.22 -10.14
C ASP A 120 15.81 3.87 -9.68
N TYR A 121 15.05 3.14 -8.84
CA TYR A 121 15.45 1.86 -8.24
C TYR A 121 14.39 0.76 -8.45
N PRO A 122 14.20 0.28 -9.69
CA PRO A 122 13.24 -0.79 -9.97
C PRO A 122 13.62 -2.09 -9.22
N PRO A 123 12.64 -2.92 -8.86
CA PRO A 123 12.87 -4.14 -8.09
C PRO A 123 13.69 -5.14 -8.93
N ARG A 124 14.81 -5.64 -8.38
CA ARG A 124 15.68 -6.58 -9.11
C ARG A 124 15.04 -7.97 -9.17
N ASN A 125 14.40 -8.37 -8.09
CA ASN A 125 13.73 -9.67 -7.94
C ASN A 125 12.29 -9.53 -7.42
N SER A 126 11.51 -10.61 -7.51
CA SER A 126 10.14 -10.65 -6.93
C SER A 126 10.12 -10.39 -5.43
N THR A 127 11.16 -10.81 -4.71
CA THR A 127 11.32 -10.55 -3.27
C THR A 127 11.46 -9.05 -2.97
N ASP A 128 12.25 -8.32 -3.78
CA ASP A 128 12.39 -6.87 -3.65
C ASP A 128 11.05 -6.17 -3.92
N HIS A 129 10.30 -6.64 -4.91
CA HIS A 129 8.98 -6.09 -5.19
C HIS A 129 8.04 -6.25 -3.98
N ILE A 130 8.01 -7.44 -3.36
CA ILE A 130 7.12 -7.74 -2.24
C ILE A 130 7.52 -6.99 -0.97
N PHE A 131 8.80 -7.04 -0.59
CA PHE A 131 9.23 -6.50 0.70
C PHE A 131 9.72 -5.05 0.64
N ILE A 132 10.05 -4.52 -0.54
CA ILE A 132 10.47 -3.13 -0.67
C ILE A 132 9.35 -2.29 -1.28
N ASN A 133 8.95 -2.52 -2.52
CA ASN A 133 8.00 -1.61 -3.19
C ASN A 133 6.58 -1.72 -2.65
N SER A 134 6.09 -2.94 -2.47
CA SER A 134 4.70 -3.19 -2.08
C SER A 134 4.26 -2.49 -0.77
N PRO A 135 5.02 -2.50 0.35
CA PRO A 135 4.60 -1.79 1.56
C PRO A 135 4.43 -0.29 1.33
N PHE A 136 5.34 0.36 0.60
CA PHE A 136 5.24 1.80 0.34
C PHE A 136 4.13 2.13 -0.66
N SER A 137 3.85 1.26 -1.63
CA SER A 137 2.68 1.42 -2.52
C SER A 137 1.37 1.33 -1.74
N ILE A 138 1.24 0.34 -0.83
CA ILE A 138 0.08 0.21 0.06
C ILE A 138 -0.04 1.46 0.94
N TYR A 139 1.06 1.89 1.56
CA TYR A 139 1.04 3.01 2.50
C TYR A 139 0.71 4.34 1.81
N THR A 140 1.18 4.54 0.58
CA THR A 140 0.86 5.72 -0.23
C THR A 140 -0.61 5.73 -0.62
N ALA A 141 -1.15 4.60 -1.11
CA ALA A 141 -2.57 4.49 -1.47
C ALA A 141 -3.49 4.77 -0.26
N TYR A 142 -3.17 4.19 0.89
CA TYR A 142 -3.89 4.41 2.14
C TYR A 142 -3.83 5.87 2.60
N SER A 143 -2.63 6.48 2.59
CA SER A 143 -2.46 7.88 2.99
C SER A 143 -3.17 8.85 2.03
N PHE A 144 -3.14 8.57 0.73
CA PHE A 144 -3.84 9.36 -0.29
C PHE A 144 -5.35 9.35 -0.07
N PHE A 145 -5.92 8.17 0.19
CA PHE A 145 -7.34 8.04 0.52
C PHE A 145 -7.71 8.84 1.77
N ILE A 146 -6.95 8.71 2.87
CA ILE A 146 -7.23 9.44 4.12
C ILE A 146 -7.19 10.95 3.92
N VAL A 147 -6.17 11.46 3.21
CA VAL A 147 -6.04 12.89 2.94
C VAL A 147 -7.24 13.40 2.17
N LEU A 148 -7.64 12.73 1.09
CA LEU A 148 -8.79 13.14 0.30
C LEU A 148 -10.09 13.02 1.08
N TRP A 149 -10.26 11.97 1.88
CA TRP A 149 -11.42 11.82 2.75
C TRP A 149 -11.52 12.97 3.77
N GLN A 150 -10.40 13.32 4.39
CA GLN A 150 -10.32 14.36 5.43
C GLN A 150 -10.69 15.75 4.91
N VAL A 151 -10.37 16.08 3.65
CA VAL A 151 -10.76 17.36 3.02
C VAL A 151 -12.27 17.60 3.13
N PHE A 152 -13.08 16.55 2.97
CA PHE A 152 -14.54 16.66 2.95
C PHE A 152 -15.16 16.61 4.34
N GLN A 153 -14.40 16.18 5.36
CA GLN A 153 -14.82 16.20 6.75
C GLN A 153 -14.78 17.61 7.36
N PHE A 154 -14.09 18.58 6.73
CA PHE A 154 -13.99 19.95 7.24
C PHE A 154 -15.23 20.82 7.00
N SER A 155 -16.11 20.44 6.06
CA SER A 155 -17.32 21.20 5.76
C SER A 155 -18.55 20.32 5.93
N ASP A 156 -19.52 20.82 6.71
CA ASP A 156 -20.76 20.09 6.98
C ASP A 156 -21.59 19.87 5.71
N HIS A 157 -21.49 20.78 4.73
CA HIS A 157 -22.13 20.65 3.42
C HIS A 157 -21.56 19.49 2.61
N THR A 158 -20.27 19.20 2.75
CA THR A 158 -19.60 18.12 2.02
C THR A 158 -19.64 16.80 2.77
N LYS A 159 -19.61 16.84 4.10
CA LYS A 159 -19.53 15.68 4.99
C LYS A 159 -20.71 14.71 4.87
N HIS A 160 -21.88 15.19 4.48
CA HIS A 160 -23.09 14.37 4.29
C HIS A 160 -23.56 14.34 2.83
N SER A 161 -22.84 14.99 1.91
CA SER A 161 -23.24 15.08 0.51
C SER A 161 -22.88 13.81 -0.25
N GLN A 162 -23.89 13.13 -0.78
CA GLN A 162 -23.70 11.96 -1.64
C GLN A 162 -22.91 12.28 -2.92
N LEU A 163 -23.13 13.47 -3.49
CA LEU A 163 -22.39 13.93 -4.67
C LEU A 163 -20.90 14.06 -4.37
N ALA A 164 -20.56 14.62 -3.21
CA ALA A 164 -19.19 14.83 -2.81
C ALA A 164 -18.43 13.50 -2.62
N HIS A 165 -19.03 12.54 -1.91
CA HIS A 165 -18.43 11.20 -1.74
C HIS A 165 -18.26 10.48 -3.06
N THR A 166 -19.27 10.54 -3.95
CA THR A 166 -19.21 9.92 -5.28
C THR A 166 -18.05 10.50 -6.10
N PHE A 167 -17.91 11.82 -6.08
CA PHE A 167 -16.83 12.51 -6.80
C PHE A 167 -15.45 12.06 -6.32
N ILE A 168 -15.23 11.98 -5.00
CA ILE A 168 -13.94 11.52 -4.43
C ILE A 168 -13.63 10.08 -4.85
N ILE A 169 -14.62 9.19 -4.78
CA ILE A 169 -14.44 7.78 -5.16
C ILE A 169 -14.00 7.66 -6.62
N ILE A 170 -14.62 8.46 -7.51
CA ILE A 170 -14.24 8.51 -8.92
C ILE A 170 -12.82 9.06 -9.08
N VAL A 171 -12.46 10.15 -8.39
CA VAL A 171 -11.11 10.73 -8.46
C VAL A 171 -10.04 9.75 -7.97
N ILE A 172 -10.28 9.08 -6.84
CA ILE A 172 -9.37 8.08 -6.28
C ILE A 172 -9.24 6.88 -7.23
N GLY A 173 -10.36 6.39 -7.76
CA GLY A 173 -10.39 5.34 -8.76
C GLY A 173 -9.61 5.70 -10.02
N PHE A 174 -9.77 6.92 -10.52
CA PHE A 174 -9.08 7.41 -11.70
C PHE A 174 -7.55 7.46 -11.48
N VAL A 175 -7.09 7.97 -10.33
CA VAL A 175 -5.66 8.00 -9.99
C VAL A 175 -5.09 6.59 -9.92
N ALA A 176 -5.78 5.66 -9.24
CA ALA A 176 -5.35 4.27 -9.15
C ALA A 176 -5.31 3.58 -10.52
N LEU A 177 -6.30 3.84 -11.38
CA LEU A 177 -6.35 3.32 -12.75
C LEU A 177 -5.20 3.86 -13.60
N HIS A 178 -4.91 5.16 -13.51
CA HIS A 178 -3.79 5.78 -14.19
C HIS A 178 -2.45 5.14 -13.77
N LEU A 179 -2.27 4.89 -12.47
CA LEU A 179 -1.05 4.28 -11.95
C LEU A 179 -0.83 2.82 -12.36
N VAL A 180 -1.90 2.05 -12.62
CA VAL A 180 -1.77 0.65 -13.06
C VAL A 180 -1.67 0.52 -14.59
N ASP A 181 -2.42 1.30 -15.36
CA ASP A 181 -2.48 1.14 -16.82
C ASP A 181 -1.41 2.00 -17.56
N TYR A 182 -1.13 3.21 -17.08
CA TYR A 182 -0.33 4.21 -17.81
C TYR A 182 1.01 4.56 -17.17
N SER A 183 1.17 4.37 -15.85
CA SER A 183 2.45 4.62 -15.20
C SER A 183 3.50 3.60 -15.64
N HIS A 184 4.75 4.06 -15.73
CA HIS A 184 5.91 3.23 -16.08
C HIS A 184 6.06 2.00 -15.17
N ARG A 185 5.61 2.08 -13.92
CA ARG A 185 5.65 0.95 -12.98
C ARG A 185 4.54 -0.06 -13.11
N LYS A 186 3.40 0.33 -13.71
CA LYS A 186 2.16 -0.45 -13.69
C LYS A 186 1.84 -1.01 -12.30
N ASP A 187 1.71 -0.11 -11.33
CA ASP A 187 1.63 -0.48 -9.91
C ASP A 187 0.28 -1.11 -9.56
N TRP A 188 0.21 -2.42 -9.74
CA TRP A 188 -0.95 -3.23 -9.41
C TRP A 188 -1.21 -3.32 -7.90
N VAL A 189 -0.18 -3.13 -7.05
CA VAL A 189 -0.33 -3.17 -5.59
C VAL A 189 -1.06 -1.93 -5.11
N TYR A 190 -0.70 -0.75 -5.63
CA TYR A 190 -1.41 0.51 -5.35
C TYR A 190 -2.89 0.41 -5.75
N SER A 191 -3.15 -0.10 -6.96
CA SER A 191 -4.51 -0.25 -7.49
C SER A 191 -5.34 -1.26 -6.69
N LEU A 192 -4.76 -2.42 -6.35
CA LEU A 192 -5.41 -3.42 -5.51
C LEU A 192 -5.71 -2.91 -4.09
N THR A 193 -4.77 -2.14 -3.52
CA THR A 193 -4.98 -1.49 -2.22
C THR A 193 -6.12 -0.49 -2.28
N THR A 194 -6.17 0.31 -3.34
CA THR A 194 -7.26 1.27 -3.55
C THR A 194 -8.60 0.56 -3.68
N ALA A 195 -8.66 -0.54 -4.45
CA ALA A 195 -9.85 -1.37 -4.56
C ALA A 195 -10.28 -1.94 -3.20
N TRP A 196 -9.34 -2.40 -2.37
CA TRP A 196 -9.63 -2.86 -1.02
C TRP A 196 -10.24 -1.76 -0.14
N ILE A 197 -9.64 -0.57 -0.14
CA ILE A 197 -10.13 0.57 0.65
C ILE A 197 -11.53 0.98 0.20
N LEU A 198 -11.77 1.06 -1.11
CA LEU A 198 -13.09 1.41 -1.66
C LEU A 198 -14.15 0.35 -1.37
N LEU A 199 -13.78 -0.94 -1.41
CA LEU A 199 -14.68 -2.02 -1.00
C LEU A 199 -15.06 -1.89 0.48
N GLY A 200 -14.10 -1.57 1.35
CA GLY A 200 -14.38 -1.29 2.76
C GLY A 200 -15.26 -0.05 2.95
N ALA A 201 -14.97 1.03 2.22
CA ALA A 201 -15.77 2.25 2.25
C ALA A 201 -17.21 2.02 1.78
N ALA A 202 -17.42 1.15 0.78
CA ALA A 202 -18.74 0.83 0.25
C ALA A 202 -19.69 0.30 1.33
N VAL A 203 -19.18 -0.38 2.36
CA VAL A 203 -20.00 -0.91 3.46
C VAL A 203 -20.60 0.20 4.33
N PHE A 204 -19.97 1.37 4.39
CA PHE A 204 -20.42 2.52 5.18
C PHE A 204 -21.17 3.57 4.34
N LEU A 205 -21.19 3.41 3.02
CA LEU A 205 -21.83 4.33 2.08
C LEU A 205 -23.22 3.80 1.70
N SER A 206 -24.15 4.71 1.41
CA SER A 206 -25.47 4.39 0.84
C SER A 206 -25.61 4.93 -0.58
N ASP A 207 -26.61 4.42 -1.32
CA ASP A 207 -27.09 4.97 -2.59
C ASP A 207 -26.00 5.10 -3.70
N ALA A 208 -25.84 6.31 -4.25
CA ALA A 208 -24.93 6.59 -5.36
C ALA A 208 -23.44 6.36 -4.99
N PRO A 209 -22.91 6.86 -3.86
CA PRO A 209 -21.54 6.55 -3.42
C PRO A 209 -21.26 5.06 -3.27
N HIS A 210 -22.20 4.28 -2.75
CA HIS A 210 -22.05 2.83 -2.61
C HIS A 210 -21.87 2.17 -3.98
N THR A 211 -22.78 2.47 -4.91
CA THR A 211 -22.76 1.91 -6.27
C THR A 211 -21.50 2.32 -7.03
N ALA A 212 -21.12 3.60 -6.94
CA ALA A 212 -19.91 4.12 -7.55
C ALA A 212 -18.66 3.40 -7.03
N SER A 213 -18.60 3.14 -5.71
CA SER A 213 -17.48 2.42 -5.12
C SER A 213 -17.33 1.01 -5.70
N LEU A 214 -18.42 0.24 -5.77
CA LEU A 214 -18.39 -1.12 -6.32
C LEU A 214 -18.02 -1.16 -7.81
N ILE A 215 -18.51 -0.20 -8.60
CA ILE A 215 -18.14 -0.06 -10.01
C ILE A 215 -16.64 0.19 -10.13
N VAL A 216 -16.11 1.16 -9.38
CA VAL A 216 -14.68 1.49 -9.40
C VAL A 216 -13.84 0.28 -8.96
N VAL A 217 -14.25 -0.43 -7.92
CA VAL A 217 -13.60 -1.67 -7.48
C VAL A 217 -13.53 -2.69 -8.61
N GLY A 218 -14.64 -2.95 -9.31
CA GLY A 218 -14.67 -3.88 -10.44
C GLY A 218 -13.74 -3.47 -11.59
N ILE A 219 -13.66 -2.17 -11.89
CA ILE A 219 -12.74 -1.63 -12.90
C ILE A 219 -11.29 -1.84 -12.47
N LEU A 220 -10.94 -1.51 -11.22
CA LEU A 220 -9.57 -1.65 -10.71
C LEU A 220 -9.12 -3.12 -10.68
N LEU A 221 -9.99 -4.04 -10.24
CA LEU A 221 -9.71 -5.48 -10.27
C LEU A 221 -9.50 -5.98 -11.70
N SER A 222 -10.29 -5.48 -12.66
CA SER A 222 -10.11 -5.80 -14.08
C SER A 222 -8.78 -5.29 -14.61
N ALA A 223 -8.37 -4.07 -14.26
CA ALA A 223 -7.08 -3.51 -14.65
C ALA A 223 -5.90 -4.30 -14.05
N VAL A 224 -5.99 -4.67 -12.77
CA VAL A 224 -5.01 -5.55 -12.11
C VAL A 224 -4.95 -6.92 -12.79
N ALA A 225 -6.09 -7.53 -13.12
CA ALA A 225 -6.13 -8.79 -13.84
C ALA A 225 -5.43 -8.70 -15.22
N ARG A 226 -5.68 -7.63 -15.99
CA ARG A 226 -5.02 -7.39 -17.29
C ARG A 226 -3.50 -7.28 -17.18
N THR A 227 -2.97 -6.72 -16.09
CA THR A 227 -1.51 -6.60 -15.90
C THR A 227 -0.86 -7.91 -15.43
N LEU A 228 -1.56 -8.71 -14.61
CA LEU A 228 -1.00 -9.92 -14.03
C LEU A 228 -1.16 -11.17 -14.91
N ILE A 229 -2.28 -11.32 -15.61
CA ILE A 229 -2.61 -12.53 -16.39
C ILE A 229 -1.58 -12.82 -17.50
N PRO A 230 -1.17 -11.87 -18.36
CA PRO A 230 -0.20 -12.14 -19.43
C PRO A 230 1.16 -12.59 -18.87
N ASN A 231 1.64 -11.89 -17.84
CA ASN A 231 2.89 -12.20 -17.16
C ASN A 231 2.87 -13.61 -16.53
N TRP A 232 1.73 -14.00 -15.98
CA TRP A 232 1.52 -15.31 -15.39
C TRP A 232 1.48 -16.42 -16.45
N LEU A 233 0.72 -16.22 -17.53
CA LEU A 233 0.63 -17.14 -18.67
C LEU A 233 1.99 -17.36 -19.33
N GLU A 234 2.76 -16.29 -19.60
CA GLU A 234 4.11 -16.41 -20.14
C GLU A 234 5.03 -17.22 -19.22
N ARG A 235 4.97 -16.98 -17.91
CA ARG A 235 5.81 -17.68 -16.94
C ARG A 235 5.49 -19.17 -16.90
N ILE A 236 4.22 -19.53 -17.00
CA ILE A 236 3.75 -20.92 -17.10
C ILE A 236 4.22 -21.54 -18.41
N ASN A 237 4.02 -20.86 -19.53
CA ASN A 237 4.43 -21.36 -20.84
C ASN A 237 5.95 -21.62 -20.90
N ARG A 238 6.77 -20.71 -20.35
CA ARG A 238 8.23 -20.89 -20.23
C ARG A 238 8.65 -22.03 -19.30
N ARG A 239 7.81 -22.42 -18.33
CA ARG A 239 8.08 -23.59 -17.47
C ARG A 239 7.74 -24.88 -18.21
N PHE A 240 6.61 -24.92 -18.89
CA PHE A 240 6.20 -26.06 -19.71
C PHE A 240 7.15 -26.30 -20.88
N SER A 241 7.59 -25.27 -21.60
CA SER A 241 8.54 -25.43 -22.70
C SER A 241 9.89 -25.99 -22.22
N ARG A 242 10.41 -25.51 -21.09
CA ARG A 242 11.64 -26.05 -20.48
C ARG A 242 11.48 -27.50 -20.03
N TRP A 243 10.31 -27.87 -19.54
CA TRP A 243 10.01 -29.25 -19.16
C TRP A 243 9.94 -30.15 -20.40
N ALA A 244 9.24 -29.72 -21.45
CA ALA A 244 9.15 -30.44 -22.72
C ALA A 244 10.52 -30.65 -23.37
N ASN A 245 11.37 -29.61 -23.40
CA ASN A 245 12.72 -29.72 -23.96
C ASN A 245 13.61 -30.72 -23.19
N ARG A 246 13.51 -30.78 -21.86
CA ARG A 246 14.24 -31.78 -21.05
C ARG A 246 13.80 -33.21 -21.30
N ILE A 247 12.56 -33.43 -21.74
CA ILE A 247 12.06 -34.75 -22.11
C ILE A 247 12.59 -35.13 -23.50
N GLY A 248 12.56 -34.19 -24.46
CA GLY A 248 13.11 -34.40 -25.80
C GLY A 248 14.62 -34.66 -25.83
N GLU A 249 15.40 -34.03 -24.94
CA GLU A 249 16.84 -34.28 -24.79
C GLU A 249 17.17 -35.66 -24.19
N ARG A 250 16.23 -36.30 -23.49
CA ARG A 250 16.41 -37.62 -22.85
C ARG A 250 16.01 -38.80 -23.73
N THR A 251 15.39 -38.55 -24.88
CA THR A 251 15.18 -39.57 -25.91
C THR A 251 16.39 -39.55 -26.85
N PRO A 252 17.36 -40.49 -26.71
CA PRO A 252 18.33 -40.67 -27.79
C PRO A 252 17.52 -41.01 -29.04
N LEU A 253 17.81 -40.31 -30.14
CA LEU A 253 17.27 -40.63 -31.45
C LEU A 253 17.63 -42.10 -31.70
N LEU A 254 16.64 -42.98 -31.60
CA LEU A 254 16.72 -44.35 -32.08
C LEU A 254 16.75 -44.24 -33.62
N SER A 255 17.95 -43.99 -34.14
CA SER A 255 18.34 -44.28 -35.52
C SER A 255 18.46 -45.79 -35.71
#